data_AF-A0A1X2ER17-F1
#
_entry.id   AF-A0A1X2ER17-F1
#
_cell.length_a   1.000
_cell.length_b   1.000
_cell.length_c   1.000
_cell.angle_alpha   90.00
_cell.angle_beta   90.00
_cell.angle_gamma   90.00
#
_symmetry.space_group_name_H-M   'P 1'
#
loop_
_entity.id
_entity.type
_entity.pdbx_description
1 polymer ?
#
loop_
_entity_poly.entity_id
_entity_poly.type
_entity_poly.pdbx_seq_one_letter_code
_entity_poly.pdbx_strand_id
1 'polypeptide(L)'
;MAAAGNLEAIGASMNAGNAAAAAPTTGVAPAAADEVSALTAAQFSAHAQMYQAMAAQAAAIHEQFVNTLRTNAAAYASAEAANAASAQ
;
A
#
# COMPACT_ATOMS: atom_id res chain seq x y z
N MET A 1 -7.16 -7.40 -17.91
CA MET A 1 -6.98 -6.07 -17.29
C MET A 1 -7.76 -5.88 -15.98
N ALA A 2 -8.89 -6.57 -15.75
CA ALA A 2 -9.68 -6.43 -14.52
C ALA A 2 -8.87 -6.65 -13.22
N ALA A 3 -7.99 -7.66 -13.18
CA ALA A 3 -7.18 -7.94 -11.98
C ALA A 3 -6.25 -6.78 -11.59
N ALA A 4 -5.54 -6.17 -12.55
CA ALA A 4 -4.67 -5.02 -12.28
C ALA A 4 -5.50 -3.82 -11.77
N GLY A 5 -6.61 -3.49 -12.43
CA GLY A 5 -7.49 -2.39 -11.98
C GLY A 5 -8.09 -2.62 -10.59
N ASN A 6 -8.47 -3.86 -10.26
CA ASN A 6 -8.95 -4.20 -8.92
C ASN A 6 -7.86 -4.00 -7.85
N LEU A 7 -6.63 -4.41 -8.16
CA LEU A 7 -5.50 -4.20 -7.25
C LEU A 7 -5.17 -2.71 -7.08
N GLU A 8 -5.26 -1.89 -8.13
CA GLU A 8 -5.12 -0.43 -7.98
C GLU A 8 -6.14 0.15 -7.01
N ALA A 9 -7.41 -0.25 -7.13
CA ALA A 9 -8.46 0.20 -6.22
C ALA A 9 -8.19 -0.24 -4.76
N ILE A 10 -7.71 -1.47 -4.56
CA ILE A 10 -7.31 -1.96 -3.23
C ILE A 10 -6.14 -1.14 -2.68
N GLY A 11 -5.09 -0.91 -3.48
CA GLY A 11 -3.95 -0.09 -3.08
C GLY A 11 -4.34 1.34 -2.73
N ALA A 12 -5.24 1.96 -3.50
CA ALA A 12 -5.78 3.28 -3.20
C ALA A 12 -6.55 3.32 -1.87
N SER A 13 -7.41 2.32 -1.62
CA SER A 13 -8.14 2.17 -0.36
C SER A 13 -7.19 1.99 0.83
N MET A 14 -6.14 1.17 0.66
CA MET A 14 -5.12 0.94 1.68
C MET A 14 -4.34 2.22 2.01
N ASN A 15 -3.92 2.98 0.99
CA ASN A 15 -3.24 4.26 1.18
C ASN A 15 -4.12 5.29 1.90
N ALA A 16 -5.40 5.37 1.55
CA ALA A 16 -6.35 6.23 2.23
C ALA A 16 -6.53 5.83 3.71
N GLY A 17 -6.62 4.53 4.00
CA GLY A 17 -6.69 4.00 5.37
C GLY A 17 -5.43 4.32 6.18
N ASN A 18 -4.25 4.13 5.60
CA ASN A 18 -2.98 4.44 6.25
C ASN A 18 -2.87 5.94 6.57
N ALA A 19 -3.25 6.81 5.63
CA ALA A 19 -3.25 8.25 5.82
C ALA A 19 -4.24 8.68 6.91
N ALA A 20 -5.46 8.13 6.92
CA ALA A 20 -6.46 8.41 7.95
C ALA A 20 -6.01 7.98 9.35
N ALA A 21 -5.29 6.86 9.45
CA ALA A 21 -4.77 6.35 10.71
C ALA A 21 -3.56 7.14 11.24
N ALA A 22 -2.83 7.88 10.39
CA ALA A 22 -1.56 8.48 10.75
C ALA A 22 -1.65 9.44 11.95
N ALA A 23 -2.54 10.43 11.91
CA ALA A 23 -2.68 11.42 12.97
C ALA A 23 -3.13 10.80 14.32
N PRO A 24 -4.23 10.02 14.40
CA PRO A 24 -4.69 9.48 15.68
C PRO A 24 -3.75 8.45 16.30
N THR A 25 -2.91 7.77 15.51
CA THR A 25 -1.98 6.75 16.03
C THR A 25 -0.61 7.30 16.39
N THR A 26 -0.18 8.43 15.81
CA THR A 26 1.09 9.09 16.13
C THR A 26 0.95 10.21 17.15
N GLY A 27 -0.27 10.69 17.40
CA GLY A 27 -0.59 11.73 18.38
C GLY A 27 -1.22 11.18 19.66
N VAL A 28 -0.77 10.02 20.16
CA VAL A 28 -1.37 9.41 21.36
C VAL A 28 -1.03 10.25 22.59
N ALA A 29 -2.06 10.70 23.31
CA ALA A 29 -1.89 11.41 24.57
C ALA A 29 -1.64 10.42 25.73
N PRO A 30 -0.81 10.77 26.73
CA PRO A 30 -0.70 10.00 27.97
C PRO A 30 -2.06 9.87 28.68
N ALA A 31 -2.34 8.69 29.24
CA ALA A 31 -3.58 8.45 29.99
C ALA A 31 -3.65 9.26 31.30
N ALA A 32 -2.50 9.48 31.93
CA ALA A 32 -2.33 10.32 33.11
C ALA A 32 -0.93 11.00 33.08
N ALA A 33 -0.65 11.85 34.08
CA ALA A 33 0.57 12.66 34.14
C ALA A 33 1.82 11.89 34.63
N ASP A 34 1.67 10.62 34.99
CA ASP A 34 2.78 9.79 35.46
C ASP A 34 3.70 9.34 34.31
N GLU A 35 4.93 8.99 34.66
CA GLU A 35 5.97 8.61 33.70
C GLU A 35 5.62 7.33 32.92
N VAL A 36 4.86 6.40 33.51
CA VAL A 36 4.46 5.14 32.85
C VAL A 36 3.45 5.44 31.75
N SER A 37 2.48 6.30 32.01
CA SER A 37 1.52 6.79 31.02
C SER A 37 2.21 7.54 29.88
N ALA A 38 3.17 8.41 30.20
CA ALA A 38 3.94 9.16 29.20
C ALA A 38 4.78 8.24 28.30
N LEU A 39 5.51 7.29 28.91
CA LEU A 39 6.33 6.32 28.18
C LEU A 39 5.45 5.42 27.29
N THR A 40 4.30 4.99 27.78
CA THR A 40 3.38 4.14 27.03
C THR A 40 2.86 4.87 25.79
N ALA A 41 2.40 6.11 25.93
CA ALA A 41 1.95 6.93 24.80
C ALA A 41 3.06 7.19 23.78
N ALA A 42 4.29 7.46 24.25
CA ALA A 42 5.46 7.62 23.38
C ALA A 42 5.78 6.33 22.61
N GLN A 43 5.69 5.15 23.25
CA GLN A 43 5.95 3.87 22.61
C GLN A 43 4.94 3.56 21.50
N PHE A 44 3.65 3.82 21.72
CA PHE A 44 2.62 3.69 20.68
C PHE A 44 2.88 4.64 19.51
N SER A 45 3.19 5.89 19.81
CA SER A 45 3.46 6.90 18.78
C SER A 45 4.69 6.54 17.93
N ALA A 46 5.76 6.05 18.56
CA ALA A 46 6.95 5.56 17.86
C ALA A 46 6.65 4.33 17.00
N HIS A 47 5.85 3.39 17.50
CA HIS A 47 5.41 2.24 16.71
C HIS A 47 4.60 2.65 15.49
N ALA A 48 3.66 3.60 15.65
CA ALA A 48 2.86 4.12 14.55
C ALA A 48 3.72 4.82 13.49
N GLN A 49 4.74 5.58 13.88
CA GLN A 49 5.68 6.19 12.94
C GLN A 49 6.45 5.15 12.11
N MET A 50 6.94 4.08 12.76
CA MET A 50 7.57 2.96 12.05
C MET A 50 6.59 2.27 11.10
N TYR A 51 5.37 2.02 11.55
CA TYR A 51 4.32 1.45 10.71
C TYR A 51 4.07 2.30 9.45
N GLN A 52 3.96 3.62 9.59
CA GLN A 52 3.75 4.52 8.44
C GLN A 52 4.90 4.47 7.44
N ALA A 53 6.15 4.39 7.90
CA ALA A 53 7.31 4.22 7.02
C ALA A 53 7.27 2.89 6.25
N MET A 54 6.91 1.80 6.94
CA MET A 54 6.76 0.47 6.31
C MET A 54 5.58 0.44 5.34
N ALA A 55 4.47 1.10 5.68
CA ALA A 55 3.28 1.22 4.84
C ALA A 55 3.59 1.96 3.54
N ALA A 56 4.38 3.04 3.59
CA ALA A 56 4.83 3.75 2.39
C ALA A 56 5.71 2.86 1.49
N GLN A 57 6.61 2.07 2.08
CA GLN A 57 7.43 1.12 1.33
C GLN A 57 6.56 0.02 0.67
N ALA A 58 5.59 -0.51 1.40
CA ALA A 58 4.65 -1.50 0.87
C ALA A 58 3.81 -0.95 -0.28
N ALA A 59 3.36 0.31 -0.19
CA ALA A 59 2.63 0.98 -1.27
C ALA A 59 3.47 1.07 -2.56
N ALA A 60 4.74 1.45 -2.45
CA ALA A 60 5.64 1.51 -3.61
C ALA A 60 5.84 0.13 -4.26
N ILE A 61 6.01 -0.92 -3.45
CA ILE A 61 6.15 -2.30 -3.95
C ILE A 61 4.85 -2.75 -4.65
N HIS A 62 3.69 -2.44 -4.06
CA HIS A 62 2.39 -2.76 -4.63
C HIS A 62 2.18 -2.07 -5.99
N GLU A 63 2.52 -0.79 -6.12
CA GLU A 63 2.44 -0.06 -7.39
C GLU A 63 3.33 -0.69 -8.48
N GLN A 64 4.57 -1.06 -8.14
CA GLN A 64 5.47 -1.75 -9.06
C GLN A 64 4.91 -3.11 -9.52
N PHE A 65 4.33 -3.87 -8.58
CA PHE A 65 3.69 -5.15 -8.88
C PHE A 65 2.52 -4.98 -9.86
N VAL A 66 1.63 -4.03 -9.59
CA VAL A 66 0.46 -3.79 -10.45
C VAL A 66 0.87 -3.28 -11.84
N ASN A 67 1.88 -2.42 -11.91
CA ASN A 67 2.42 -1.97 -13.19
C ASN A 67 3.01 -3.13 -14.00
N THR A 68 3.78 -4.02 -13.34
CA THR A 68 4.35 -5.21 -13.97
C THR A 68 3.24 -6.14 -14.50
N LEU A 69 2.18 -6.35 -13.71
CA LEU A 69 1.04 -7.17 -14.12
C LEU A 69 0.34 -6.60 -15.36
N ARG A 70 0.17 -5.27 -15.44
CA ARG A 70 -0.41 -4.61 -16.61
C ARG A 70 0.45 -4.78 -17.85
N THR A 71 1.75 -4.55 -17.73
CA THR A 71 2.71 -4.69 -18.84
C THR A 71 2.71 -6.10 -19.38
N ASN A 72 2.76 -7.11 -18.50
CA ASN A 72 2.73 -8.51 -18.92
C ASN A 72 1.41 -8.87 -19.61
N ALA A 73 0.27 -8.40 -19.11
CA ALA A 73 -1.02 -8.64 -19.76
C ALA A 73 -1.09 -8.06 -21.19
N ALA A 74 -0.52 -6.88 -21.41
CA ALA A 74 -0.42 -6.29 -22.75
C ALA A 74 0.53 -7.08 -23.66
N ALA A 75 1.67 -7.52 -23.13
CA ALA A 75 2.63 -8.33 -23.87
C ALA A 75 2.00 -9.65 -24.35
N TYR A 76 1.30 -10.38 -23.47
CA TYR A 76 0.60 -11.61 -23.85
C TYR A 76 -0.48 -11.37 -24.90
N ALA A 77 -1.30 -10.33 -24.76
CA ALA A 77 -2.32 -10.00 -25.76
C ALA A 77 -1.70 -9.68 -27.14
N SER A 78 -0.57 -8.97 -27.16
CA SER A 78 0.16 -8.68 -28.42
C SER A 78 0.74 -9.94 -29.06
N ALA A 79 1.27 -10.87 -28.26
CA ALA A 79 1.81 -12.13 -28.74
C ALA A 79 0.70 -13.02 -29.32
N GLU A 80 -0.46 -13.10 -28.66
CA GLU A 80 -1.63 -13.83 -29.15
C GLU A 80 -2.12 -13.28 -30.50
N ALA A 81 -2.20 -11.96 -30.65
CA ALA A 81 -2.58 -11.33 -31.90
C ALA A 81 -1.61 -11.62 -33.05
N ALA A 82 -0.29 -11.58 -32.79
CA ALA A 82 0.74 -11.90 -33.78
C ALA A 82 0.69 -13.37 -34.21
N ASN A 83 0.49 -14.28 -33.26
CA ASN A 83 0.32 -15.71 -33.55
C ASN A 83 -0.93 -15.97 -34.39
N ALA A 84 -2.05 -15.33 -34.06
CA ALA A 84 -3.30 -15.45 -34.82
C ALA A 84 -3.18 -14.88 -36.24
N ALA A 85 -2.39 -13.81 -36.44
CA ALA A 85 -2.11 -13.26 -37.76
C ALA A 85 -1.22 -14.18 -38.60
N SER A 86 -0.30 -14.92 -37.96
CA SER A 86 0.62 -15.84 -38.65
C SER A 86 -0.02 -17.18 -39.02
N ALA A 87 -1.16 -17.51 -38.41
CA ALA A 87 -1.91 -18.76 -38.65
C ALA A 87 -3.01 -18.62 -39.72
N GLN A 88 -3.22 -17.41 -40.25
CA GLN A 88 -4.14 -17.09 -41.36
C GLN A 88 -3.41 -17.24 -42.71
#